data_AF-A0A5W0J8K9-F1
#
_entry.id   AF-A0A5W0J8K9-F1
#
_cell.length_a   1.000
_cell.length_b   1.000
_cell.length_c   1.000
_cell.angle_alpha   90.00
_cell.angle_beta   90.00
_cell.angle_gamma   90.00
#
_symmetry.space_group_name_H-M   'P 1'
#
loop_
_entity.id
_entity.type
_entity.pdbx_description
1 polymer ?
#
loop_
_entity_poly.entity_id
_entity_poly.type
_entity_poly.pdbx_seq_one_letter_code
_entity_poly.pdbx_strand_id
1 'polypeptide(L)'
;YQYAPNPLSWIDPLGLSTTCLKAENGYSRGKRHGMKLHPNAAQAIADKENKPHGVWRSKDDLKYAGEQAATLKPGEMKDFPINPNSKSEVYIPGGNGVPIKPDKIRVRNNGDGTFHGFPIDSTTAGPIFEKGK
;
A
#
# COMPACT_ATOMS: atom_id res chain seq x y z
N TYR A 1 -15.17 4.46 -37.92
CA TYR A 1 -15.00 3.50 -36.81
C TYR A 1 -13.75 3.86 -36.05
N GLN A 2 -13.92 4.50 -34.89
CA GLN A 2 -12.83 4.93 -34.02
C GLN A 2 -12.52 3.75 -33.08
N TYR A 3 -11.42 3.05 -33.34
CA TYR A 3 -10.98 1.94 -32.52
C TYR A 3 -10.39 2.53 -31.22
N ALA A 4 -11.11 2.42 -30.11
CA ALA A 4 -10.54 2.67 -28.80
C ALA A 4 -9.57 1.51 -28.48
N PRO A 5 -8.27 1.76 -28.23
CA PRO A 5 -7.36 0.69 -27.87
C PRO A 5 -7.71 0.13 -26.48
N ASN A 6 -7.92 -1.17 -26.47
CA ASN A 6 -8.20 -2.04 -25.33
C ASN A 6 -7.06 -1.95 -24.28
N PRO A 7 -7.31 -1.62 -22.99
CA PRO A 7 -6.26 -1.44 -21.99
C PRO A 7 -5.86 -2.78 -21.35
N LEU A 8 -5.51 -3.77 -22.18
CA LEU A 8 -4.93 -5.02 -21.72
C LEU A 8 -3.44 -5.02 -21.99
N SER A 9 -2.69 -4.89 -20.90
CA SER A 9 -1.28 -5.28 -20.73
C SER A 9 -0.30 -4.72 -21.75
N TRP A 10 0.15 -3.48 -21.51
CA TRP A 10 1.48 -3.09 -21.97
C TRP A 10 2.33 -2.71 -20.74
N ILE A 11 3.29 -3.58 -20.41
CA ILE A 11 4.42 -3.23 -19.55
C ILE A 11 5.32 -2.36 -20.42
N ASP A 12 5.45 -1.08 -20.08
CA ASP A 12 6.35 -0.12 -20.76
C ASP A 12 7.81 -0.40 -20.33
N PRO A 13 8.67 -0.96 -21.20
CA PRO A 13 10.04 -1.31 -20.88
C PRO A 13 11.03 -0.13 -20.98
N LEU A 14 10.55 1.08 -21.33
CA LEU A 14 11.37 2.28 -21.52
C LEU A 14 11.19 3.33 -20.42
N GLY A 15 10.28 3.11 -19.46
CA GLY A 15 10.07 4.01 -18.33
C GLY A 15 9.61 5.43 -18.70
N LEU A 16 9.00 5.58 -19.88
CA LEU A 16 8.47 6.86 -20.38
C LEU A 16 7.04 7.12 -19.91
N SER A 17 6.40 6.11 -19.36
CA SER A 17 5.10 6.24 -18.74
C SER A 17 5.18 7.02 -17.42
N THR A 18 4.40 8.09 -17.34
CA THR A 18 4.15 8.94 -16.16
C THR A 18 3.35 8.21 -15.04
N THR A 19 3.45 6.87 -14.97
CA THR A 19 2.60 5.93 -14.22
C THR A 19 3.04 5.69 -12.78
N CYS A 20 3.25 6.74 -12.00
CA CYS A 20 3.30 6.62 -10.55
C CYS A 20 2.03 7.24 -9.97
N LEU A 21 1.14 6.41 -9.40
CA LEU A 21 -0.03 6.93 -8.70
C LEU A 21 0.41 7.70 -7.45
N LYS A 22 -0.29 8.79 -7.14
CA LYS A 22 -0.02 9.57 -5.94
C LYS A 22 -0.56 8.82 -4.71
N ALA A 23 0.21 8.80 -3.63
CA ALA A 23 -0.33 8.32 -2.35
C ALA A 23 -1.50 9.21 -1.90
N GLU A 24 -2.48 8.62 -1.22
CA GLU A 24 -3.54 9.37 -0.56
C GLU A 24 -2.96 10.50 0.32
N ASN A 25 -3.63 11.66 0.35
CA ASN A 25 -3.16 12.89 1.01
C ASN A 25 -2.73 12.71 2.48
N GLY A 26 -3.13 11.63 3.15
CA GLY A 26 -2.78 11.32 4.53
C GLY A 26 -1.39 10.72 4.74
N TYR A 27 -0.78 10.11 3.72
CA TYR A 27 0.39 9.24 3.92
C TYR A 27 1.68 10.00 4.22
N SER A 28 1.78 11.26 3.82
CA SER A 28 2.91 12.14 4.19
C SER A 28 2.80 12.74 5.60
N ARG A 29 1.67 12.49 6.28
CA ARG A 29 1.30 13.07 7.58
C ARG A 29 1.06 11.94 8.60
N GLY A 30 0.44 12.28 9.73
CA GLY A 30 0.09 11.32 10.79
C GLY A 30 -1.30 10.71 10.68
N LYS A 31 -1.88 10.66 9.46
CA LYS A 31 -3.13 9.92 9.25
C LYS A 31 -2.86 8.41 9.25
N ARG A 32 -3.91 7.60 9.15
CA ARG A 32 -3.82 6.14 9.06
C ARG A 32 -2.77 5.72 8.01
N HIS A 33 -1.92 4.75 8.37
CA HIS A 33 -0.76 4.27 7.60
C HIS A 33 0.33 5.31 7.30
N GLY A 34 0.19 6.58 7.69
CA GLY A 34 1.07 7.65 7.27
C GLY A 34 2.42 7.70 7.98
N MET A 35 3.42 8.28 7.29
CA MET A 35 4.82 8.34 7.73
C MET A 35 5.04 8.97 9.09
N LYS A 36 4.20 9.93 9.47
CA LYS A 36 4.31 10.65 10.75
C LYS A 36 3.36 10.11 11.81
N LEU A 37 2.74 8.95 11.59
CA LEU A 37 1.90 8.33 12.61
C LEU A 37 2.80 7.87 13.77
N HIS A 38 2.48 8.32 14.98
CA HIS A 38 3.27 7.99 16.16
C HIS A 38 3.18 6.48 16.46
N PRO A 39 4.28 5.80 16.86
CA PRO A 39 4.28 4.37 17.19
C PRO A 39 3.15 3.94 18.14
N ASN A 40 2.97 4.66 19.26
CA ASN A 40 1.89 4.36 20.22
C ASN A 40 0.49 4.45 19.59
N ALA A 41 0.28 5.38 18.65
CA ALA A 41 -0.99 5.50 17.96
C ALA A 41 -1.18 4.34 16.96
N ALA A 42 -0.11 3.92 16.27
CA ALA A 42 -0.14 2.77 15.37
C ALA A 42 -0.44 1.46 16.13
N GLN A 43 0.21 1.24 17.28
CA GLN A 43 -0.07 0.10 18.14
C GLN A 43 -1.52 0.14 18.66
N ALA A 44 -1.98 1.29 19.16
CA ALA A 44 -3.36 1.44 19.64
C ALA A 44 -4.41 1.16 18.55
N ILE A 45 -4.13 1.52 17.29
CA ILE A 45 -4.98 1.16 16.15
C ILE A 45 -4.99 -0.35 15.93
N ALA A 46 -3.82 -1.01 15.93
CA ALA A 46 -3.71 -2.46 15.76
C ALA A 46 -4.50 -3.21 16.85
N ASP A 47 -4.31 -2.81 18.11
CA ASP A 47 -5.01 -3.41 19.26
C ASP A 47 -6.52 -3.20 19.18
N LYS A 48 -6.96 -1.97 18.88
CA LYS A 48 -8.38 -1.63 18.78
C LYS A 48 -9.08 -2.36 17.63
N GLU A 49 -8.43 -2.50 16.49
CA GLU A 49 -8.99 -3.18 15.32
C GLU A 49 -8.83 -4.70 15.39
N ASN A 50 -8.03 -5.18 16.36
CA ASN A 50 -7.59 -6.56 16.49
C ASN A 50 -7.05 -7.12 15.16
N LYS A 51 -6.30 -6.27 14.44
CA LYS A 51 -5.71 -6.56 13.11
C LYS A 51 -4.34 -5.90 13.00
N PRO A 52 -3.39 -6.49 12.25
CA PRO A 52 -2.11 -5.84 11.99
C PRO A 52 -2.28 -4.49 11.29
N HIS A 53 -1.46 -3.51 11.68
CA HIS A 53 -1.48 -2.16 11.17
C HIS A 53 -0.16 -1.77 10.54
N GLY A 54 -0.13 -1.68 9.21
CA GLY A 54 1.03 -1.20 8.46
C GLY A 54 1.21 0.31 8.56
N VAL A 55 2.45 0.78 8.66
CA VAL A 55 2.81 2.20 8.69
C VAL A 55 3.95 2.44 7.71
N TRP A 56 3.71 3.32 6.75
CA TRP A 56 4.77 3.78 5.85
C TRP A 56 5.84 4.51 6.65
N ARG A 57 7.11 4.39 6.32
CA ARG A 57 8.18 5.19 6.95
C ARG A 57 9.15 5.82 5.96
N SER A 58 8.93 5.62 4.66
CA SER A 58 9.76 6.15 3.60
C SER A 58 8.94 6.68 2.44
N LYS A 59 9.39 7.80 1.86
CA LYS A 59 8.86 8.31 0.59
C LYS A 59 9.17 7.34 -0.56
N ASP A 60 10.28 6.60 -0.49
CA ASP A 60 10.65 5.63 -1.51
C ASP A 60 9.70 4.43 -1.51
N ASP A 61 9.24 4.00 -0.33
CA ASP A 61 8.22 2.96 -0.21
C ASP A 61 6.89 3.42 -0.80
N LEU A 62 6.52 4.69 -0.58
CA LEU A 62 5.32 5.27 -1.18
C LEU A 62 5.42 5.40 -2.69
N LYS A 63 6.59 5.79 -3.22
CA LYS A 63 6.85 5.85 -4.65
C LYS A 63 6.74 4.46 -5.27
N TYR A 64 7.42 3.48 -4.69
CA TYR A 64 7.36 2.09 -5.13
C TYR A 64 5.93 1.54 -5.09
N ALA A 65 5.17 1.79 -4.02
CA ALA A 65 3.77 1.42 -3.91
C ALA A 65 2.89 2.08 -4.99
N GLY A 66 3.15 3.35 -5.31
CA GLY A 66 2.46 4.07 -6.38
C GLY A 66 2.75 3.51 -7.77
N GLU A 67 3.99 3.04 -8.03
CA GLU A 67 4.38 2.33 -9.24
C GLU A 67 3.67 0.97 -9.34
N GLN A 68 3.65 0.19 -8.27
CA GLN A 68 2.95 -1.10 -8.25
C GLN A 68 1.44 -0.91 -8.44
N ALA A 69 0.84 0.07 -7.77
CA ALA A 69 -0.59 0.37 -7.88
C ALA A 69 -0.97 0.82 -9.30
N ALA A 70 -0.08 1.50 -10.03
CA ALA A 70 -0.34 1.90 -11.41
C ALA A 70 -0.46 0.70 -12.38
N THR A 71 0.04 -0.47 -12.00
CA THR A 71 -0.11 -1.72 -12.79
C THR A 71 -1.50 -2.35 -12.64
N LEU A 72 -2.29 -1.89 -11.67
CA LEU A 72 -3.60 -2.45 -11.34
C LEU A 72 -4.73 -1.72 -12.06
N LYS A 73 -5.81 -2.43 -12.35
CA LYS A 73 -7.06 -1.80 -12.80
C LYS A 73 -7.65 -0.94 -11.68
N PRO A 74 -8.38 0.15 -11.99
CA PRO A 74 -9.13 0.89 -10.98
C PRO A 74 -10.00 -0.03 -10.10
N GLY A 75 -9.86 0.09 -8.79
CA GLY A 75 -10.56 -0.71 -7.77
C GLY A 75 -9.88 -2.03 -7.41
N GLU A 76 -8.93 -2.52 -8.20
CA GLU A 76 -8.21 -3.78 -7.96
C GLU A 76 -7.18 -3.60 -6.85
N MET A 77 -7.14 -4.55 -5.91
CA MET A 77 -6.19 -4.59 -4.78
C MET A 77 -5.34 -5.87 -4.87
N LYS A 78 -4.02 -5.72 -4.74
CA LYS A 78 -3.07 -6.85 -4.77
C LYS A 78 -1.91 -6.65 -3.80
N ASP A 79 -1.26 -7.76 -3.49
CA ASP A 79 -0.04 -7.79 -2.69
C ASP A 79 1.19 -7.90 -3.60
N PHE A 80 2.20 -7.10 -3.32
CA PHE A 80 3.49 -7.10 -4.00
C PHE A 80 4.62 -7.26 -2.98
N PRO A 81 5.79 -7.82 -3.36
CA PRO A 81 6.97 -7.79 -2.51
C PRO A 81 7.28 -6.37 -2.06
N ILE A 82 7.73 -6.20 -0.82
CA ILE A 82 8.15 -4.87 -0.37
C ILE A 82 9.51 -4.49 -0.97
N ASN A 83 9.77 -3.18 -1.07
CA ASN A 83 11.11 -2.67 -1.36
C ASN A 83 12.12 -3.27 -0.35
N PRO A 84 13.21 -3.94 -0.81
CA PRO A 84 14.20 -4.57 0.08
C PRO A 84 14.78 -3.62 1.15
N ASN A 85 14.89 -2.33 0.80
CA ASN A 85 15.42 -1.27 1.66
C ASN A 85 14.32 -0.52 2.43
N SER A 86 13.13 -1.10 2.50
CA SER A 86 11.99 -0.48 3.19
C SER A 86 12.28 -0.26 4.67
N LYS A 87 11.83 0.90 5.14
CA LYS A 87 11.84 1.28 6.56
C LYS A 87 10.46 1.14 7.18
N SER A 88 9.47 0.73 6.40
CA SER A 88 8.08 0.66 6.83
C SER A 88 7.91 -0.43 7.88
N GLU A 89 6.84 -0.30 8.67
CA GLU A 89 6.64 -1.07 9.89
C GLU A 89 5.25 -1.69 9.89
N VAL A 90 5.09 -2.81 10.59
CA VAL A 90 3.77 -3.41 10.87
C VAL A 90 3.63 -3.60 12.36
N TYR A 91 2.55 -3.08 12.94
CA TYR A 91 2.22 -3.27 14.35
C TYR A 91 1.18 -4.38 14.47
N ILE A 92 1.46 -5.39 15.29
CA ILE A 92 0.55 -6.51 15.54
C ILE A 92 -0.25 -6.28 16.83
N PRO A 93 -1.50 -6.74 16.93
CA PRO A 93 -2.28 -6.65 18.16
C PRO A 93 -1.55 -7.34 19.33
N GLY A 94 -1.46 -6.67 20.48
CA GLY A 94 -0.73 -7.17 21.64
C GLY A 94 0.81 -7.14 21.51
N GLY A 95 1.34 -6.54 20.43
CA GLY A 95 2.79 -6.45 20.15
C GLY A 95 3.57 -5.49 21.06
N ASN A 96 2.94 -4.91 22.09
CA ASN A 96 3.56 -4.00 23.06
C ASN A 96 4.32 -2.81 22.44
N GLY A 97 3.90 -2.37 21.25
CA GLY A 97 4.52 -1.24 20.55
C GLY A 97 5.80 -1.58 19.79
N VAL A 98 6.19 -2.86 19.73
CA VAL A 98 7.32 -3.33 18.94
C VAL A 98 6.83 -3.70 17.54
N PRO A 99 7.21 -2.94 16.49
CA PRO A 99 6.82 -3.29 15.13
C PRO A 99 7.63 -4.46 14.59
N ILE A 100 7.04 -5.19 13.65
CA ILE A 100 7.73 -6.18 12.82
C ILE A 100 8.05 -5.60 11.44
N LYS A 101 9.02 -6.21 10.76
CA LYS A 101 9.37 -5.84 9.38
C LYS A 101 8.36 -6.44 8.41
N PRO A 102 7.72 -5.63 7.55
CA PRO A 102 6.87 -6.15 6.47
C PRO A 102 7.70 -6.89 5.40
N ASP A 103 7.08 -7.89 4.75
CA ASP A 103 7.62 -8.58 3.57
C ASP A 103 6.89 -8.18 2.28
N LYS A 104 5.68 -7.62 2.40
CA LYS A 104 4.85 -7.20 1.26
C LYS A 104 4.24 -5.82 1.46
N ILE A 105 3.73 -5.27 0.37
CA ILE A 105 2.81 -4.13 0.36
C ILE A 105 1.49 -4.58 -0.23
N ARG A 106 0.40 -4.13 0.37
CA ARG A 106 -0.95 -4.27 -0.19
C ARG A 106 -1.36 -2.94 -0.77
N VAL A 107 -1.64 -2.89 -2.07
CA VAL A 107 -1.98 -1.65 -2.77
C VAL A 107 -3.21 -1.81 -3.64
N ARG A 108 -3.94 -0.72 -3.83
CA ARG A 108 -5.13 -0.60 -4.67
C ARG A 108 -5.05 0.67 -5.50
N ASN A 109 -5.35 0.56 -6.79
CA ASN A 109 -5.58 1.73 -7.64
C ASN A 109 -6.96 2.32 -7.33
N ASN A 110 -7.05 3.58 -6.93
CA ASN A 110 -8.34 4.21 -6.60
C ASN A 110 -9.13 4.64 -7.86
N GLY A 111 -8.48 4.74 -9.03
CA GLY A 111 -9.10 5.18 -10.28
C GLY A 111 -9.14 6.70 -10.47
N ASP A 112 -8.67 7.49 -9.50
CA ASP A 112 -8.68 8.96 -9.49
C ASP A 112 -7.27 9.57 -9.62
N GLY A 113 -6.28 8.75 -10.00
CA GLY A 113 -4.86 9.14 -10.01
C GLY A 113 -4.16 8.95 -8.67
N THR A 114 -4.84 8.40 -7.66
CA THR A 114 -4.25 8.03 -6.37
C THR A 114 -4.26 6.52 -6.11
N PHE A 115 -3.49 6.09 -5.11
CA PHE A 115 -3.55 4.72 -4.59
C PHE A 115 -3.84 4.70 -3.10
N HIS A 116 -4.53 3.64 -2.68
CA HIS A 116 -4.61 3.23 -1.28
C HIS A 116 -3.66 2.06 -1.06
N GLY A 117 -2.96 2.00 0.07
CA GLY A 117 -2.15 0.85 0.41
C GLY A 117 -1.42 0.96 1.73
N PHE A 118 -0.89 -0.17 2.18
CA PHE A 118 -0.15 -0.26 3.43
C PHE A 118 0.86 -1.43 3.38
N PRO A 119 1.97 -1.34 4.13
CA PRO A 119 2.86 -2.47 4.34
C PRO A 119 2.14 -3.58 5.11
N ILE A 120 2.48 -4.82 4.81
CA ILE A 120 1.94 -5.99 5.49
C ILE A 120 3.04 -7.01 5.78
N ASP A 121 2.82 -7.81 6.80
CA ASP A 121 3.47 -9.11 6.96
C ASP A 121 2.50 -10.18 6.45
N SER A 122 2.90 -10.92 5.43
CA SER A 122 2.04 -11.88 4.74
C SER A 122 1.62 -13.06 5.60
N THR A 123 2.29 -13.30 6.74
CA THR A 123 1.90 -14.34 7.68
C THR A 123 0.78 -13.92 8.63
N THR A 124 0.64 -12.62 8.89
CA THR A 124 -0.35 -12.05 9.80
C THR A 124 -1.45 -11.26 9.09
N ALA A 125 -1.25 -10.90 7.83
CA ALA A 125 -2.21 -10.13 7.05
C ALA A 125 -3.52 -10.90 6.83
N GLY A 126 -4.65 -10.22 7.08
CA GLY A 126 -5.96 -10.74 6.69
C GLY A 126 -6.10 -10.91 5.17
N PRO A 127 -7.08 -11.69 4.69
CA PRO A 127 -7.30 -11.88 3.26
C PRO A 127 -7.72 -10.57 2.57
N ILE A 128 -7.49 -10.48 1.27
CA ILE A 128 -8.09 -9.45 0.42
C ILE A 128 -9.54 -9.86 0.20
N PHE A 129 -10.48 -9.05 0.68
CA PHE A 129 -11.89 -9.22 0.36
C PHE A 129 -12.18 -8.45 -0.93
N GLU A 130 -12.37 -9.16 -2.04
CA GLU A 130 -12.90 -8.55 -3.26
C GLU A 130 -14.32 -8.04 -2.97
N LYS A 131 -14.62 -6.80 -3.34
CA LYS A 131 -16.00 -6.29 -3.29
C LYS A 131 -16.81 -7.04 -4.36
N GLY A 132 -17.52 -8.09 -3.95
CA GLY A 132 -18.61 -8.69 -4.72
C GLY A 132 -18.38 -10.14 -5.15
N LYS A 133 -18.91 -11.06 -4.35
CA LYS A 133 -19.88 -12.05 -4.83
C LYS A 133 -21.10 -12.01 -3.91
#